data_AF-A0A7J6Q0K0-F1
#
_entry.id   AF-A0A7J6Q0K0-F1
#
_cell.length_a   1.000
_cell.length_b   1.000
_cell.length_c   1.000
_cell.angle_alpha   90.00
_cell.angle_beta   90.00
_cell.angle_gamma   90.00
#
_symmetry.space_group_name_H-M   'P 1'
#
loop_
_entity.id
_entity.type
_entity.pdbx_description
1 polymer ?
#
loop_
_entity_poly.entity_id
_entity_poly.type
_entity_poly.pdbx_seq_one_letter_code
_entity_poly.pdbx_strand_id
1 'polypeptide(L)'
;MAGCCNKFSKWVNYIFGGLVFLLGGLVVGVSVWYLFSEFSDLIETWWVWISLAAGVLLMILSLIGCCAARKQKRCILSCFWVLAVVLFIAFLVGAIGSTIFFTLTDNLSKEGYGGLNELESLELDAYKLIREGFAEIWRADNCQISCDQGLDSTITCNSVICDTDVVEDKMEDWVSEGLTNVNTIDYAGCLVLTEDAAGYEESESAAAAWCASNTAVISEVRDWTFGAMVGLWVVAVFTCMLAVANC
;
A
#
# COMPACT_ATOMS: atom_id res chain seq x y z
N MET A 1 29.95 19.37 -26.37
CA MET A 1 29.64 20.31 -25.26
C MET A 1 29.49 19.50 -23.96
N ALA A 2 30.53 19.33 -23.15
CA ALA A 2 30.58 18.25 -22.14
C ALA A 2 30.80 18.69 -20.66
N GLY A 3 30.87 20.00 -20.39
CA GLY A 3 31.29 20.52 -19.07
C GLY A 3 30.16 20.81 -18.07
N CYS A 4 29.07 21.47 -18.50
CA CYS A 4 27.99 21.89 -17.60
C CYS A 4 26.99 20.76 -17.28
N CYS A 5 26.66 19.90 -18.26
CA CYS A 5 25.69 18.81 -18.09
C CYS A 5 26.17 17.76 -17.06
N ASN A 6 27.48 17.51 -17.00
CA ASN A 6 28.07 16.51 -16.12
C ASN A 6 28.16 16.96 -14.64
N LYS A 7 28.14 18.28 -14.37
CA LYS A 7 28.06 18.80 -12.98
C LYS A 7 26.63 18.84 -12.47
N PHE A 8 25.68 19.24 -13.33
CA PHE A 8 24.26 19.26 -12.98
C PHE A 8 23.73 17.84 -12.71
N SER A 9 24.03 16.87 -13.57
CA SER A 9 23.63 15.46 -13.39
C SER A 9 24.20 14.85 -12.09
N LYS A 10 25.46 15.14 -11.74
CA LYS A 10 26.06 14.70 -10.47
C LYS A 10 25.39 15.32 -9.25
N TRP A 11 25.00 16.59 -9.33
CA TRP A 11 24.32 17.29 -8.24
C TRP A 11 22.90 16.77 -8.02
N VAL A 12 22.16 16.50 -9.11
CA VAL A 12 20.83 15.87 -9.06
C VAL A 12 20.89 14.48 -8.41
N ASN A 13 21.87 13.65 -8.77
CA ASN A 13 22.02 12.33 -8.16
C ASN A 13 22.34 12.41 -6.66
N TYR A 14 23.18 13.37 -6.25
CA TYR A 14 23.50 13.58 -4.83
C TYR A 14 22.27 14.03 -4.02
N ILE A 15 21.44 14.91 -4.57
CA ILE A 15 20.21 15.36 -3.91
C ILE A 15 19.19 14.22 -3.83
N PHE A 16 18.96 13.51 -4.93
CA PHE A 16 18.01 12.41 -4.96
C PHE A 16 18.43 11.27 -4.03
N GLY A 17 19.70 10.85 -4.07
CA GLY A 17 20.24 9.87 -3.14
C GLY A 17 20.20 10.34 -1.68
N GLY A 18 20.40 11.63 -1.42
CA GLY A 18 20.23 12.24 -0.09
C GLY A 18 18.78 12.17 0.39
N LEU A 19 17.81 12.45 -0.48
CA LEU A 19 16.39 12.41 -0.15
C LEU A 19 15.91 10.98 0.13
N VAL A 20 16.33 10.00 -0.69
CA VAL A 20 16.04 8.58 -0.43
C VAL A 20 16.69 8.09 0.86
N PHE A 21 17.90 8.55 1.17
CA PHE A 21 18.55 8.23 2.45
C PHE A 21 17.78 8.80 3.65
N LEU A 22 17.29 10.05 3.55
CA LEU A 22 16.46 10.66 4.59
C LEU A 22 15.14 9.91 4.77
N LEU A 23 14.46 9.57 3.67
CA LEU A 23 13.23 8.77 3.73
C LEU A 23 13.48 7.39 4.34
N GLY A 24 14.54 6.67 3.93
CA GLY A 24 14.92 5.40 4.53
C GLY A 24 15.24 5.51 6.01
N GLY A 25 15.93 6.58 6.43
CA GLY A 25 16.20 6.87 7.83
C GLY A 25 14.95 7.17 8.66
N LEU A 26 13.96 7.87 8.09
CA LEU A 26 12.66 8.07 8.73
C LEU A 26 11.91 6.75 8.91
N VAL A 27 11.88 5.89 7.89
CA VAL A 27 11.25 4.56 7.98
C VAL A 27 11.90 3.73 9.09
N VAL A 28 13.24 3.64 9.12
CA VAL A 28 13.97 2.95 10.20
C VAL A 28 13.65 3.57 11.57
N GLY A 29 13.60 4.90 11.66
CA GLY A 29 13.25 5.61 12.89
C GLY A 29 11.87 5.23 13.41
N VAL A 30 10.86 5.18 12.53
CA VAL A 30 9.49 4.77 12.87
C VAL A 30 9.44 3.30 13.26
N SER A 31 10.10 2.41 12.51
CA SER A 31 10.14 0.96 12.83
C SER A 31 10.77 0.70 14.20
N VAL A 32 11.86 1.41 14.52
CA VAL A 32 12.51 1.31 15.84
C VAL A 32 11.61 1.89 16.93
N TRP A 33 11.01 3.07 16.71
CA TRP A 33 10.08 3.67 17.67
C TRP A 33 8.95 2.70 18.03
N TYR A 34 8.39 2.05 17.02
CA TYR A 34 7.32 1.07 17.18
C TYR A 34 7.73 -0.13 18.04
N LEU A 35 8.92 -0.71 17.80
CA LEU A 35 9.47 -1.83 18.58
C LEU A 35 9.67 -1.51 20.07
N PHE A 36 9.85 -0.24 20.43
CA PHE A 36 10.08 0.20 21.81
C PHE A 36 8.81 0.72 22.51
N SER A 37 7.71 0.90 21.78
CA SER A 37 6.46 1.40 22.33
C SER A 37 5.54 0.27 22.80
N GLU A 38 4.67 0.55 23.78
CA GLU A 38 3.63 -0.38 24.26
C GLU A 38 2.59 -0.74 23.18
N PHE A 39 2.67 -0.12 22.00
CA PHE A 39 1.83 -0.42 20.83
C PHE A 39 2.28 -1.67 20.05
N SER A 40 3.20 -2.50 20.55
CA SER A 40 3.77 -3.64 19.83
C SER A 40 2.75 -4.72 19.41
N ASP A 41 1.54 -4.68 19.98
CA ASP A 41 0.47 -5.64 19.67
C ASP A 41 -0.39 -5.22 18.46
N LEU A 42 -0.33 -3.96 18.01
CA LEU A 42 -1.19 -3.44 16.92
C LEU A 42 -0.77 -3.93 15.51
N ILE A 43 0.49 -4.29 15.33
CA ILE A 43 1.08 -4.69 14.04
C ILE A 43 1.90 -5.93 14.32
N GLU A 44 1.64 -6.98 13.53
CA GLU A 44 2.43 -8.20 13.57
C GLU A 44 3.93 -7.85 13.52
N THR A 45 4.67 -8.24 14.56
CA THR A 45 6.09 -7.89 14.71
C THR A 45 6.92 -8.18 13.45
N TRP A 46 6.52 -9.20 12.68
CA TRP A 46 7.12 -9.58 11.40
C TRP A 46 7.14 -8.43 10.37
N TRP A 47 6.01 -7.71 10.20
CA TRP A 47 5.92 -6.57 9.27
C TRP A 47 6.85 -5.42 9.67
N VAL A 48 7.01 -5.20 10.98
CA VAL A 48 7.90 -4.17 11.52
C VAL A 48 9.36 -4.50 11.22
N TRP A 49 9.76 -5.77 11.38
CA TRP A 49 11.11 -6.24 11.04
C TRP A 49 11.40 -6.13 9.52
N ILE A 50 10.41 -6.42 8.67
CA ILE A 50 10.54 -6.24 7.21
C ILE A 50 10.74 -4.76 6.87
N SER A 51 9.93 -3.87 7.43
CA SER A 51 10.02 -2.43 7.20
C SER A 51 11.37 -1.86 7.65
N LEU A 52 11.87 -2.31 8.81
CA LEU A 52 13.20 -1.97 9.31
C LEU A 52 14.30 -2.41 8.34
N ALA A 53 14.27 -3.67 7.90
CA ALA A 53 15.25 -4.22 6.97
C ALA A 53 15.24 -3.50 5.62
N ALA A 54 14.05 -3.20 5.09
CA ALA A 54 13.86 -2.44 3.86
C ALA A 54 14.45 -1.02 3.98
N GLY A 55 14.18 -0.31 5.08
CA GLY A 55 14.72 1.02 5.33
C GLY A 55 16.25 1.05 5.42
N VAL A 56 16.86 0.07 6.11
CA VAL A 56 18.32 -0.06 6.20
C VAL A 56 18.93 -0.35 4.81
N LEU A 57 18.32 -1.24 4.03
CA LEU A 57 18.76 -1.53 2.67
C LEU A 57 18.70 -0.30 1.77
N LEU A 58 17.62 0.48 1.85
CA LEU A 58 17.47 1.75 1.11
C LEU A 58 18.58 2.75 1.48
N MET A 59 18.94 2.86 2.76
CA MET A 59 20.05 3.70 3.20
C MET A 59 21.39 3.23 2.62
N ILE A 60 21.68 1.92 2.67
CA ILE A 60 22.93 1.36 2.13
C ILE A 60 23.02 1.59 0.62
N LEU A 61 21.94 1.33 -0.12
CA LEU A 61 21.87 1.56 -1.56
C LEU A 61 22.10 3.04 -1.91
N SER A 62 21.54 3.96 -1.12
CA SER A 62 21.72 5.40 -1.28
C SER A 62 23.17 5.83 -1.03
N LEU A 63 23.83 5.30 0.00
CA LEU A 63 25.24 5.56 0.28
C LEU A 63 26.16 5.05 -0.82
N ILE A 64 25.88 3.86 -1.36
CA ILE A 64 26.62 3.29 -2.49
C ILE A 64 26.44 4.18 -3.74
N GLY A 65 25.22 4.65 -4.01
CA GLY A 65 24.93 5.58 -5.11
C GLY A 65 25.69 6.91 -5.00
N CYS A 66 25.69 7.53 -3.83
CA CYS A 66 26.45 8.75 -3.56
C CYS A 66 27.97 8.53 -3.62
N CYS A 67 28.48 7.38 -3.16
CA CYS A 67 29.90 7.05 -3.22
C CYS A 67 30.39 6.79 -4.65
N ALA A 68 29.56 6.19 -5.50
CA ALA A 68 29.83 5.97 -6.92
C ALA A 68 29.97 7.30 -7.68
N ALA A 69 29.14 8.30 -7.36
CA ALA A 69 29.23 9.63 -7.96
C ALA A 69 30.56 10.35 -7.62
N ARG A 70 31.17 10.03 -6.47
CA ARG A 70 32.38 10.71 -5.96
C ARG A 70 33.69 10.04 -6.40
N LYS A 71 33.73 8.71 -6.62
CA LYS A 71 34.97 7.97 -6.95
C LYS A 71 34.97 7.46 -8.39
N GLN A 72 35.69 8.16 -9.26
CA GLN A 72 35.85 7.83 -10.69
C GLN A 72 36.87 6.68 -10.95
N LYS A 73 36.74 5.55 -10.25
CA LYS A 73 37.54 4.33 -10.52
C LYS A 73 36.79 3.48 -11.55
N ARG A 74 37.47 3.05 -12.63
CA ARG A 74 36.84 2.28 -13.75
C ARG A 74 36.05 1.05 -13.31
N CYS A 75 36.48 0.36 -12.25
CA CYS A 75 35.79 -0.84 -11.73
C CYS A 75 34.50 -0.49 -10.96
N ILE A 76 34.50 0.59 -10.17
CA ILE A 76 33.31 1.08 -9.45
C ILE A 76 32.24 1.61 -10.43
N LEU A 77 32.65 2.22 -11.55
CA LEU A 77 31.73 2.73 -12.56
C LEU A 77 30.97 1.61 -13.28
N SER A 78 31.64 0.48 -13.56
CA SER A 78 31.01 -0.68 -14.20
C SER A 78 30.02 -1.39 -13.28
N CYS A 79 30.37 -1.60 -12.00
CA CYS A 79 29.42 -2.15 -11.02
C CYS A 79 28.21 -1.22 -10.79
N PHE A 80 28.42 0.10 -10.80
CA PHE A 80 27.33 1.07 -10.70
C PHE A 80 26.38 0.97 -11.90
N TRP A 81 26.91 0.82 -13.11
CA TRP A 81 26.09 0.68 -14.31
C TRP A 81 25.20 -0.58 -14.25
N VAL A 82 25.78 -1.72 -13.86
CA VAL A 82 25.01 -2.97 -13.68
C VAL A 82 23.95 -2.80 -12.60
N LEU A 83 24.30 -2.22 -11.45
CA LEU A 83 23.35 -1.98 -10.35
C LEU A 83 22.21 -1.04 -10.77
N ALA A 84 22.52 0.04 -11.50
CA ALA A 84 21.53 0.99 -12.00
C ALA A 84 20.56 0.33 -13.00
N VAL A 85 21.07 -0.55 -13.88
CA VAL A 85 20.23 -1.32 -14.81
C VAL A 85 19.33 -2.30 -14.05
N VAL A 86 19.85 -3.02 -13.05
CA VAL A 86 19.05 -3.93 -12.21
C VAL A 86 17.95 -3.18 -11.46
N LEU A 87 18.28 -2.05 -10.83
CA LEU A 87 17.30 -1.21 -10.15
C LEU A 87 16.26 -0.65 -11.13
N PHE A 88 16.68 -0.23 -12.31
CA PHE A 88 15.76 0.25 -13.34
C PHE A 88 14.75 -0.84 -13.73
N ILE A 89 15.20 -2.07 -13.96
CA ILE A 89 14.31 -3.20 -14.26
C ILE A 89 13.35 -3.45 -13.09
N ALA A 90 13.85 -3.45 -11.85
CA ALA A 90 13.00 -3.63 -10.66
C ALA A 90 11.93 -2.53 -10.53
N PHE A 91 12.29 -1.27 -10.74
CA PHE A 91 11.33 -0.16 -10.73
C PHE A 91 10.34 -0.24 -11.90
N LEU A 92 10.76 -0.71 -13.08
CA LEU A 92 9.83 -0.93 -14.19
C LEU A 92 8.80 -2.03 -13.87
N VAL A 93 9.24 -3.15 -13.30
CA VAL A 93 8.35 -4.24 -12.89
C VAL A 93 7.36 -3.73 -11.83
N GLY A 94 7.85 -2.99 -10.82
CA GLY A 94 6.99 -2.38 -9.80
C GLY A 94 6.01 -1.36 -10.38
N ALA A 95 6.47 -0.48 -11.27
CA ALA A 95 5.62 0.52 -11.92
C ALA A 95 4.51 -0.14 -12.76
N ILE A 96 4.86 -1.14 -13.57
CA ILE A 96 3.88 -1.89 -14.37
C ILE A 96 2.90 -2.64 -13.45
N GLY A 97 3.39 -3.33 -12.41
CA GLY A 97 2.53 -4.01 -11.44
C GLY A 97 1.54 -3.06 -10.77
N SER A 98 2.02 -1.90 -10.31
CA SER A 98 1.17 -0.87 -9.69
C SER A 98 0.14 -0.29 -10.66
N THR A 99 0.46 -0.16 -11.96
CA THR A 99 -0.53 0.29 -12.95
C THR A 99 -1.65 -0.72 -13.15
N ILE A 100 -1.31 -2.01 -13.19
CA ILE A 100 -2.31 -3.08 -13.33
C ILE A 100 -3.20 -3.10 -12.10
N PHE A 101 -2.61 -3.09 -10.91
CA PHE A 101 -3.38 -3.06 -9.66
C PHE A 101 -4.26 -1.82 -9.56
N PHE A 102 -3.74 -0.64 -9.95
CA PHE A 102 -4.53 0.59 -10.01
C PHE A 102 -5.74 0.44 -10.93
N THR A 103 -5.56 -0.09 -12.16
CA THR A 103 -6.68 -0.32 -13.09
C THR A 103 -7.74 -1.25 -12.49
N LEU A 104 -7.33 -2.31 -11.80
CA LEU A 104 -8.27 -3.21 -11.12
C LEU A 104 -9.03 -2.48 -10.01
N THR A 105 -8.32 -1.76 -9.13
CA THR A 105 -8.97 -0.98 -8.06
C THR A 105 -9.86 0.16 -8.59
N ASP A 106 -9.51 0.75 -9.73
CA ASP A 106 -10.31 1.78 -10.40
C ASP A 106 -11.60 1.20 -10.97
N ASN A 107 -11.55 0.01 -11.57
CA ASN A 107 -12.75 -0.72 -11.99
C ASN A 107 -13.62 -1.09 -10.78
N LEU A 108 -13.04 -1.70 -9.75
CA LEU A 108 -13.74 -2.07 -8.51
C LEU A 108 -14.42 -0.86 -7.86
N SER A 109 -13.77 0.31 -7.87
CA SER A 109 -14.34 1.52 -7.28
C SER A 109 -15.52 2.11 -8.06
N LYS A 110 -15.70 1.72 -9.33
CA LYS A 110 -16.84 2.10 -10.15
C LYS A 110 -17.99 1.12 -10.01
N GLU A 111 -17.69 -0.12 -9.60
CA GLU A 111 -18.70 -1.11 -9.27
C GLU A 111 -19.43 -0.70 -7.99
N GLY A 112 -20.75 -0.84 -8.00
CA GLY A 112 -21.57 -0.71 -6.80
C GLY A 112 -21.59 -2.03 -6.00
N TYR A 113 -22.30 -2.04 -4.88
CA TYR A 113 -22.46 -3.21 -4.02
C TYR A 113 -22.85 -4.50 -4.77
N GLY A 114 -23.83 -4.43 -5.68
CA GLY A 114 -24.23 -5.58 -6.48
C GLY A 114 -23.15 -6.06 -7.46
N GLY A 115 -22.39 -5.14 -8.07
CA GLY A 115 -21.32 -5.47 -9.02
C GLY A 115 -20.13 -6.17 -8.37
N LEU A 116 -19.81 -5.80 -7.12
CA LEU A 116 -18.75 -6.45 -6.33
C LEU A 116 -19.05 -7.93 -6.02
N ASN A 117 -20.31 -8.36 -6.09
CA ASN A 117 -20.70 -9.76 -5.90
C ASN A 117 -20.53 -10.61 -7.18
N GLU A 118 -20.40 -9.98 -8.35
CA GLU A 118 -20.36 -10.65 -9.67
C GLU A 118 -19.03 -10.40 -10.42
N LEU A 119 -17.93 -10.29 -9.68
CA LEU A 119 -16.61 -9.97 -10.25
C LEU A 119 -16.02 -11.08 -11.11
N GLU A 120 -15.28 -10.68 -12.16
CA GLU A 120 -14.48 -11.58 -12.99
C GLU A 120 -13.18 -12.02 -12.28
N SER A 121 -12.55 -13.10 -12.75
CA SER A 121 -11.40 -13.74 -12.05
C SER A 121 -10.25 -12.81 -11.66
N LEU A 122 -9.84 -11.87 -12.52
CA LEU A 122 -8.71 -10.98 -12.23
C LEU A 122 -9.05 -9.90 -11.19
N GLU A 123 -10.24 -9.33 -11.28
CA GLU A 123 -10.74 -8.32 -10.33
C GLU A 123 -11.11 -8.96 -9.00
N LEU A 124 -11.61 -10.20 -9.03
CA LEU A 124 -11.89 -11.02 -7.87
C LEU A 124 -10.62 -11.28 -7.05
N ASP A 125 -9.50 -11.59 -7.69
CA ASP A 125 -8.23 -11.81 -6.98
C ASP A 125 -7.74 -10.52 -6.30
N ALA A 126 -7.87 -9.36 -6.96
CA ALA A 126 -7.55 -8.07 -6.35
C ALA A 126 -8.50 -7.71 -5.20
N TYR A 127 -9.80 -7.95 -5.37
CA TYR A 127 -10.81 -7.74 -4.34
C TYR A 127 -10.56 -8.61 -3.11
N LYS A 128 -10.25 -9.89 -3.31
CA LYS A 128 -9.88 -10.82 -2.23
C LYS A 128 -8.66 -10.35 -1.46
N LEU A 129 -7.61 -9.89 -2.15
CA LEU A 129 -6.40 -9.38 -1.50
C LEU A 129 -6.70 -8.21 -0.56
N ILE A 130 -7.53 -7.25 -1.00
CA ILE A 130 -7.90 -6.08 -0.17
C ILE A 130 -8.76 -6.54 1.01
N ARG A 131 -9.74 -7.42 0.75
CA ARG A 131 -10.63 -7.96 1.78
C ARG A 131 -9.88 -8.74 2.85
N GLU A 132 -8.91 -9.56 2.46
CA GLU A 132 -8.08 -10.34 3.39
C GLU A 132 -7.21 -9.42 4.25
N GLY A 133 -6.59 -8.39 3.64
CA GLY A 133 -5.81 -7.39 4.39
C GLY A 133 -6.66 -6.60 5.40
N PHE A 134 -7.91 -6.26 5.04
CA PHE A 134 -8.86 -5.67 5.98
C PHE A 134 -9.16 -6.61 7.15
N ALA A 135 -9.39 -7.90 6.87
CA ALA A 135 -9.68 -8.90 7.90
C ALA A 135 -8.53 -9.12 8.87
N GLU A 136 -7.29 -9.02 8.40
CA GLU A 136 -6.08 -9.11 9.22
C GLU A 136 -6.03 -7.95 10.22
N ILE A 137 -6.22 -6.72 9.75
CA ILE A 137 -6.26 -5.52 10.61
C ILE A 137 -7.41 -5.62 11.61
N TRP A 138 -8.59 -6.02 11.15
CA TRP A 138 -9.78 -6.16 11.99
C TRP A 138 -9.56 -7.14 13.14
N ARG A 139 -8.90 -8.27 12.88
CA ARG A 139 -8.58 -9.26 13.92
C ARG A 139 -7.43 -8.83 14.81
N ALA A 140 -6.43 -8.17 14.25
CA ALA A 140 -5.26 -7.73 15.02
C ALA A 140 -5.67 -6.79 16.17
N ASP A 141 -6.70 -5.95 15.94
CA ASP A 141 -7.19 -4.98 16.93
C ASP A 141 -8.48 -5.42 17.64
N ASN A 142 -8.85 -6.70 17.55
CA ASN A 142 -10.05 -7.32 18.17
C ASN A 142 -11.37 -6.55 17.94
N CYS A 143 -11.53 -5.96 16.75
CA CYS A 143 -12.66 -5.10 16.45
C CYS A 143 -14.00 -5.85 16.43
N GLN A 144 -15.08 -5.17 16.84
CA GLN A 144 -16.44 -5.68 16.84
C GLN A 144 -17.43 -4.64 16.31
N ILE A 145 -18.41 -5.10 15.52
CA ILE A 145 -19.52 -4.29 15.02
C ILE A 145 -20.78 -5.15 14.96
N SER A 146 -21.95 -4.53 15.15
CA SER A 146 -23.25 -5.14 14.93
C SER A 146 -24.02 -4.31 13.91
N CYS A 147 -24.42 -4.93 12.81
CA CYS A 147 -25.21 -4.30 11.75
C CYS A 147 -26.57 -5.00 11.66
N ASP A 148 -27.64 -4.23 11.81
CA ASP A 148 -29.02 -4.72 11.74
C ASP A 148 -29.72 -4.18 10.51
N GLN A 149 -30.61 -5.00 9.94
CA GLN A 149 -31.52 -4.56 8.89
C GLN A 149 -32.76 -3.91 9.51
N GLY A 150 -32.91 -2.60 9.32
CA GLY A 150 -34.10 -1.86 9.72
C GLY A 150 -35.32 -2.23 8.88
N LEU A 151 -36.52 -1.97 9.41
CA LEU A 151 -37.79 -2.28 8.74
C LEU A 151 -37.99 -1.54 7.40
N ASP A 152 -37.26 -0.45 7.17
CA ASP A 152 -37.32 0.37 5.95
C ASP A 152 -36.27 -0.03 4.89
N SER A 153 -35.80 -1.29 4.90
CA SER A 153 -34.75 -1.77 3.97
C SER A 153 -33.45 -0.97 4.06
N THR A 154 -33.20 -0.36 5.22
CA THR A 154 -32.00 0.44 5.51
C THR A 154 -31.12 -0.34 6.46
N ILE A 155 -29.82 -0.41 6.18
CA ILE A 155 -28.85 -1.09 7.04
C ILE A 155 -28.32 -0.06 8.05
N THR A 156 -28.40 -0.40 9.33
CA THR A 156 -27.88 0.44 10.40
C THR A 156 -26.85 -0.36 11.18
N CYS A 157 -25.62 0.16 11.23
CA CYS A 157 -24.56 -0.40 12.06
C CYS A 157 -24.40 0.43 13.33
N ASN A 158 -24.13 -0.25 14.45
CA ASN A 158 -23.67 0.40 15.68
C ASN A 158 -22.23 0.92 15.51
N SER A 159 -21.76 1.69 16.49
CA SER A 159 -20.37 2.12 16.58
C SER A 159 -19.41 0.93 16.53
N VAL A 160 -18.26 1.12 15.88
CA VAL A 160 -17.19 0.12 15.87
C VAL A 160 -16.49 0.20 17.22
N ILE A 161 -16.10 -0.94 17.77
CA ILE A 161 -15.33 -0.99 19.02
C ILE A 161 -14.06 -1.78 18.72
N CYS A 162 -12.90 -1.17 18.94
CA CYS A 162 -11.60 -1.84 18.77
C CYS A 162 -10.68 -1.60 19.99
N ASP A 163 -9.54 -2.28 20.06
CA ASP A 163 -8.56 -2.08 21.13
C ASP A 163 -7.83 -0.73 21.01
N THR A 164 -7.71 -0.17 19.79
CA THR A 164 -7.01 1.08 19.51
C THR A 164 -7.95 2.16 18.95
N ASP A 165 -8.02 3.32 19.61
CA ASP A 165 -8.81 4.49 19.19
C ASP A 165 -8.55 4.93 17.73
N VAL A 166 -7.30 4.86 17.26
CA VAL A 166 -6.92 5.26 15.89
C VAL A 166 -7.50 4.32 14.83
N VAL A 167 -7.56 3.02 15.13
CA VAL A 167 -8.14 2.01 14.22
C VAL A 167 -9.65 2.11 14.29
N GLU A 168 -10.22 2.25 15.48
CA GLU A 168 -11.65 2.46 15.71
C GLU A 168 -12.17 3.64 14.89
N ASP A 169 -11.59 4.84 15.05
CA ASP A 169 -11.98 6.05 14.32
C ASP A 169 -11.96 5.83 12.80
N LYS A 170 -10.90 5.18 12.28
CA LYS A 170 -10.76 4.96 10.82
C LYS A 170 -11.77 3.92 10.30
N MET A 171 -12.08 2.90 11.08
CA MET A 171 -13.08 1.89 10.73
C MET A 171 -14.50 2.47 10.76
N GLU A 172 -14.80 3.31 11.77
CA GLU A 172 -16.07 4.04 11.83
C GLU A 172 -16.27 4.95 10.63
N ASP A 173 -15.24 5.71 10.25
CA ASP A 173 -15.28 6.57 9.05
C ASP A 173 -15.62 5.74 7.81
N TRP A 174 -14.90 4.63 7.58
CA TRP A 174 -15.15 3.77 6.41
C TRP A 174 -16.55 3.14 6.40
N VAL A 175 -17.07 2.71 7.54
CA VAL A 175 -18.43 2.18 7.65
C VAL A 175 -19.46 3.27 7.37
N SER A 176 -19.27 4.46 7.94
CA SER A 176 -20.21 5.58 7.77
C SER A 176 -20.28 6.08 6.32
N GLU A 177 -19.14 6.14 5.63
CA GLU A 177 -19.05 6.54 4.22
C GLU A 177 -19.63 5.46 3.29
N GLY A 178 -19.35 4.19 3.59
CA GLY A 178 -19.82 3.05 2.80
C GLY A 178 -21.34 2.89 2.82
N LEU A 179 -22.01 3.19 3.95
CA LEU A 179 -23.44 2.96 4.14
C LEU A 179 -24.37 3.86 3.30
N THR A 180 -23.84 4.86 2.59
CA THR A 180 -24.65 5.91 1.95
C THR A 180 -25.55 5.45 0.79
N ASN A 181 -25.31 4.27 0.18
CA ASN A 181 -26.11 3.74 -0.95
C ASN A 181 -26.20 2.20 -0.97
N VAL A 182 -26.37 1.56 0.18
CA VAL A 182 -26.39 0.10 0.28
C VAL A 182 -27.81 -0.45 0.15
N ASN A 183 -27.99 -1.43 -0.74
CA ASN A 183 -29.20 -2.24 -0.82
C ASN A 183 -29.08 -3.47 0.09
N THR A 184 -30.13 -3.79 0.85
CA THR A 184 -30.17 -4.95 1.75
C THR A 184 -29.90 -6.28 1.06
N ILE A 185 -30.31 -6.41 -0.21
CA ILE A 185 -30.08 -7.62 -1.02
C ILE A 185 -28.60 -7.78 -1.35
N ASP A 186 -27.96 -6.70 -1.82
CA ASP A 186 -26.55 -6.74 -2.21
C ASP A 186 -25.63 -6.92 -1.00
N TYR A 187 -26.00 -6.34 0.14
CA TYR A 187 -25.33 -6.55 1.42
C TYR A 187 -25.43 -7.99 1.90
N ALA A 188 -26.63 -8.58 1.86
CA ALA A 188 -26.81 -9.99 2.22
C ALA A 188 -26.04 -10.92 1.28
N GLY A 189 -25.97 -10.60 -0.01
CA GLY A 189 -25.13 -11.32 -0.97
C GLY A 189 -23.64 -11.25 -0.62
N CYS A 190 -23.17 -10.06 -0.26
CA CYS A 190 -21.79 -9.86 0.18
C CYS A 190 -21.47 -10.67 1.45
N LEU A 191 -22.35 -10.68 2.44
CA LEU A 191 -22.18 -11.44 3.68
C LEU A 191 -21.94 -12.92 3.39
N VAL A 192 -22.80 -13.56 2.59
CA VAL A 192 -22.65 -14.97 2.24
C VAL A 192 -21.31 -15.26 1.53
N LEU A 193 -20.86 -14.35 0.65
CA LEU A 193 -19.59 -14.51 -0.08
C LEU A 193 -18.35 -14.24 0.79
N THR A 194 -18.52 -13.59 1.93
CA THR A 194 -17.42 -13.15 2.81
C THR A 194 -17.32 -14.01 4.06
N GLU A 195 -18.41 -14.47 4.65
CA GLU A 195 -18.41 -15.36 5.82
C GLU A 195 -17.62 -16.65 5.58
N ASP A 196 -17.79 -17.27 4.40
CA ASP A 196 -17.07 -18.47 3.99
C ASP A 196 -15.67 -18.19 3.41
N ALA A 197 -15.22 -16.93 3.39
CA ALA A 197 -13.93 -16.58 2.82
C ALA A 197 -12.76 -16.86 3.77
N ALA A 198 -11.60 -17.15 3.18
CA ALA A 198 -10.34 -17.27 3.93
C ALA A 198 -10.11 -16.02 4.79
N GLY A 199 -9.87 -16.23 6.08
CA GLY A 199 -9.76 -15.13 7.02
C GLY A 199 -11.10 -14.48 7.36
N TYR A 200 -12.24 -15.18 7.35
CA TYR A 200 -13.52 -14.72 7.91
C TYR A 200 -14.27 -15.81 8.71
N GLU A 201 -13.80 -17.06 8.66
CA GLU A 201 -14.45 -18.30 9.13
C GLU A 201 -14.90 -18.35 10.62
N GLU A 202 -14.53 -17.36 11.45
CA GLU A 202 -14.90 -17.28 12.88
C GLU A 202 -15.39 -15.89 13.32
N SER A 203 -15.54 -14.93 12.40
CA SER A 203 -15.92 -13.55 12.75
C SER A 203 -16.99 -13.00 11.80
N GLU A 204 -18.26 -13.26 12.14
CA GLU A 204 -19.43 -12.64 11.48
C GLU A 204 -19.35 -11.10 11.50
N SER A 205 -18.78 -10.53 12.58
CA SER A 205 -18.58 -9.09 12.71
C SER A 205 -17.60 -8.52 11.66
N ALA A 206 -16.52 -9.24 11.32
CA ALA A 206 -15.57 -8.79 10.31
C ALA A 206 -16.22 -8.78 8.92
N ALA A 207 -17.01 -9.80 8.59
CA ALA A 207 -17.74 -9.89 7.33
C ALA A 207 -18.77 -8.76 7.22
N ALA A 208 -19.53 -8.50 8.29
CA ALA A 208 -20.47 -7.40 8.38
C ALA A 208 -19.80 -6.02 8.21
N ALA A 209 -18.64 -5.81 8.86
CA ALA A 209 -17.85 -4.59 8.74
C ALA A 209 -17.34 -4.37 7.33
N TRP A 210 -16.77 -5.41 6.71
CA TRP A 210 -16.27 -5.36 5.34
C TRP A 210 -17.41 -5.05 4.37
N CYS A 211 -18.53 -5.76 4.45
CA CYS A 211 -19.66 -5.53 3.56
C CYS A 211 -20.36 -4.18 3.78
N ALA A 212 -20.17 -3.54 4.94
CA ALA A 212 -20.67 -2.18 5.18
C ALA A 212 -19.72 -1.09 4.66
N SER A 213 -18.44 -1.40 4.49
CA SER A 213 -17.38 -0.42 4.21
C SER A 213 -16.59 -0.66 2.92
N ASN A 214 -16.81 -1.78 2.22
CA ASN A 214 -16.01 -2.23 1.08
C ASN A 214 -15.80 -1.14 0.00
N THR A 215 -16.85 -0.40 -0.37
CA THR A 215 -16.77 0.66 -1.37
C THR A 215 -15.88 1.82 -0.93
N ALA A 216 -15.98 2.23 0.34
CA ALA A 216 -15.13 3.26 0.93
C ALA A 216 -13.67 2.79 1.01
N VAL A 217 -13.44 1.58 1.52
CA VAL A 217 -12.09 0.98 1.61
C VAL A 217 -11.44 0.85 0.23
N ILE A 218 -12.17 0.35 -0.77
CA ILE A 218 -11.66 0.21 -2.14
C ILE A 218 -11.30 1.59 -2.73
N SER A 219 -12.11 2.61 -2.46
CA SER A 219 -11.86 3.97 -2.95
C SER A 219 -10.58 4.57 -2.35
N GLU A 220 -10.36 4.38 -1.04
CA GLU A 220 -9.14 4.80 -0.35
C GLU A 220 -7.94 4.03 -0.91
N VAL A 221 -8.03 2.71 -1.03
CA VAL A 221 -6.95 1.86 -1.55
C VAL A 221 -6.56 2.25 -2.98
N ARG A 222 -7.54 2.58 -3.83
CA ARG A 222 -7.29 3.10 -5.18
C ARG A 222 -6.46 4.38 -5.14
N ASP A 223 -6.81 5.32 -4.26
CA ASP A 223 -6.14 6.62 -4.17
C ASP A 223 -4.69 6.48 -3.65
N TRP A 224 -4.46 5.60 -2.67
CA TRP A 224 -3.11 5.23 -2.25
C TRP A 224 -2.31 4.54 -3.36
N THR A 225 -2.93 3.62 -4.10
CA THR A 225 -2.31 2.92 -5.22
C THR A 225 -1.93 3.88 -6.34
N PHE A 226 -2.77 4.87 -6.63
CA PHE A 226 -2.46 5.93 -7.59
C PHE A 226 -1.21 6.72 -7.19
N GLY A 227 -1.11 7.10 -5.92
CA GLY A 227 0.07 7.76 -5.37
C GLY A 227 1.35 6.93 -5.53
N ALA A 228 1.27 5.63 -5.18
CA ALA A 228 2.38 4.70 -5.34
C ALA A 228 2.80 4.52 -6.80
N MET A 229 1.82 4.38 -7.71
CA MET A 229 2.05 4.26 -9.15
C MET A 229 2.79 5.48 -9.71
N VAL A 230 2.31 6.69 -9.41
CA VAL A 230 2.96 7.93 -9.86
C VAL A 230 4.38 8.02 -9.32
N GLY A 231 4.58 7.70 -8.03
CA GLY A 231 5.91 7.67 -7.41
C GLY A 231 6.87 6.72 -8.12
N LEU A 232 6.44 5.48 -8.40
CA LEU A 232 7.26 4.46 -9.07
C LEU A 232 7.64 4.87 -10.49
N TRP A 233 6.70 5.46 -11.26
CA TRP A 233 7.00 5.96 -12.61
C TRP A 233 7.99 7.12 -12.60
N VAL A 234 7.84 8.06 -11.66
CA VAL A 234 8.80 9.17 -11.50
C VAL A 234 10.19 8.63 -11.21
N VAL A 235 10.32 7.71 -10.25
CA VAL A 235 11.61 7.09 -9.90
C VAL A 235 12.20 6.30 -11.08
N ALA A 236 11.38 5.57 -11.83
CA ALA A 236 11.83 4.83 -13.01
C ALA A 236 12.40 5.76 -14.10
N VAL A 237 11.71 6.87 -14.39
CA VAL A 237 12.17 7.88 -15.36
C VAL A 237 13.50 8.51 -14.92
N PHE A 238 13.61 8.90 -13.64
CA PHE A 238 14.86 9.44 -13.12
C PHE A 238 16.01 8.43 -13.18
N THR A 239 15.74 7.17 -12.84
CA THR A 239 16.73 6.09 -12.91
C THR A 239 17.19 5.83 -14.35
N CYS A 240 16.27 5.89 -15.32
CA CYS A 240 16.59 5.81 -16.75
C CYS A 240 17.54 6.93 -17.19
N MET A 241 17.23 8.18 -16.81
CA MET A 241 18.10 9.32 -17.13
C MET A 241 19.50 9.16 -16.54
N LEU A 242 19.62 8.63 -15.32
CA LEU A 242 20.91 8.36 -14.68
C LEU A 242 21.69 7.24 -15.38
N ALA A 243 21.00 6.18 -15.83
CA ALA A 243 21.62 5.10 -16.59
C ALA A 243 22.18 5.59 -17.94
N VAL A 244 21.43 6.44 -18.65
CA VAL A 244 21.85 7.02 -19.93
C VAL A 244 22.96 8.06 -19.76
N ALA A 245 22.90 8.90 -18.73
CA ALA A 245 23.91 9.94 -18.49
C ALA A 245 25.29 9.39 -18.08
N ASN A 246 25.36 8.14 -17.61
CA ASN A 246 26.59 7.46 -17.23
C ASN A 246 27.16 6.52 -18.33
N CYS A 247 26.48 6.39 -19.47
CA CYS A 247 27.03 5.80 -20.71
C CYS A 247 27.84 6.84 -21.49
#